data_AF-A0A7V7NP54-F1
#
_entry.id   AF-A0A7V7NP54-F1
#
_cell.length_a   1.000
_cell.length_b   1.000
_cell.length_c   1.000
_cell.angle_alpha   90.00
_cell.angle_beta   90.00
_cell.angle_gamma   90.00
#
_symmetry.space_group_name_H-M   'P 1'
#
loop_
_entity.id
_entity.type
_entity.pdbx_description
1 polymer ?
#
loop_
_entity_poly.entity_id
_entity_poly.type
_entity_poly.pdbx_seq_one_letter_code
_entity_poly.pdbx_strand_id
1 'polypeptide(L)'
;MSESAATIIKILSALTSPKASIKYLSVGIFMLIAWGSIQSVVDNYGVPSEHRSIIALFIGLGAGSLIGHSIYLLVSFFFSLYQKGKKHKQDTKDKALKEKKEKEAKLKSEKELLSNLEKSYPYYDYWMKDVLRKLSERDMGLEWSDYYVKVLVGNGYIQKVLNIDNEKNIYKIHPSLKSFVQSDWESEIESTLAEFYRDYSEPHELLIKLLEFRNQNADFSLSEECIGLARLHRAIFDIEQENENGMYISVASPYYSRIEQKLSVELSDETYVDKARISVSENVA
;
A
#
# COMPACT_ATOMS: atom_id res chain seq x y z
N MET A 1 -22.83 61.13 -45.78
CA MET A 1 -22.08 59.86 -45.83
C MET A 1 -22.89 58.87 -46.64
N SER A 2 -22.34 58.25 -47.68
CA SER A 2 -23.13 57.36 -48.54
C SER A 2 -23.54 56.09 -47.79
N GLU A 3 -24.77 55.64 -47.97
CA GLU A 3 -25.31 54.40 -47.37
C GLU A 3 -24.43 53.18 -47.67
N SER A 4 -23.70 53.22 -48.79
CA SER A 4 -22.71 52.22 -49.19
C SER A 4 -21.58 52.08 -48.18
N ALA A 5 -21.05 53.19 -47.65
CA ALA A 5 -19.97 53.17 -46.66
C ALA A 5 -20.45 52.62 -45.30
N ALA A 6 -21.67 52.97 -44.88
CA ALA A 6 -22.28 52.43 -43.67
C ALA A 6 -22.55 50.91 -43.78
N THR A 7 -22.89 50.44 -44.97
CA THR A 7 -23.12 49.01 -45.25
C THR A 7 -21.80 48.22 -45.25
N ILE A 8 -20.74 48.78 -45.83
CA ILE A 8 -19.39 48.19 -45.79
C ILE A 8 -18.89 48.07 -44.35
N ILE A 9 -19.09 49.10 -43.53
CA ILE A 9 -18.71 49.09 -42.10
C ILE A 9 -19.52 48.03 -41.32
N LYS A 10 -20.82 47.85 -41.60
CA LYS A 10 -21.63 46.78 -41.00
C LYS A 10 -21.18 45.38 -41.40
N ILE A 11 -20.77 45.18 -42.66
CA ILE A 11 -20.23 43.90 -43.13
C ILE A 11 -18.87 43.62 -42.45
N LEU A 12 -18.01 44.64 -42.35
CA LEU A 12 -16.73 44.57 -41.63
C LEU A 12 -16.93 44.26 -40.13
N SER A 13 -17.93 44.85 -39.47
CA SER A 13 -18.21 44.54 -38.07
C SER A 13 -18.80 43.14 -37.90
N ALA A 14 -19.59 42.66 -38.85
CA ALA A 14 -20.11 41.30 -38.86
C ALA A 14 -19.01 40.24 -39.14
N LEU A 15 -17.91 40.61 -39.79
CA LEU A 15 -16.74 39.75 -40.06
C LEU A 15 -15.86 39.48 -38.82
N THR A 16 -16.17 40.06 -37.67
CA THR A 16 -15.41 39.88 -36.41
C THR A 16 -15.58 38.49 -35.80
N SER A 17 -16.62 37.74 -36.17
CA SER A 17 -16.81 36.35 -35.73
C SER A 17 -16.31 35.37 -36.80
N PRO A 18 -15.43 34.41 -36.47
CA PRO A 18 -14.92 33.40 -37.41
C PRO A 18 -16.03 32.62 -38.15
N LYS A 19 -17.16 32.40 -37.47
CA LYS A 19 -18.35 31.75 -38.05
C LYS A 19 -18.99 32.62 -39.13
N ALA A 20 -19.07 33.93 -38.91
CA ALA A 20 -19.62 34.87 -39.87
C ALA A 20 -18.65 35.08 -41.04
N SER A 21 -17.34 35.13 -40.79
CA SER A 21 -16.33 35.27 -41.84
C SER A 21 -16.35 34.12 -42.83
N ILE A 22 -16.42 32.87 -42.37
CA ILE A 22 -16.51 31.69 -43.25
C ILE A 22 -17.79 31.72 -44.08
N LYS A 23 -18.91 32.14 -43.48
CA LYS A 23 -20.19 32.27 -44.20
C LYS A 23 -20.13 33.33 -45.30
N TYR A 24 -19.65 34.54 -45.00
CA TYR A 24 -19.58 35.61 -45.99
C TYR A 24 -18.56 35.33 -47.10
N LEU A 25 -17.44 34.69 -46.76
CA LEU A 25 -16.43 34.28 -47.73
C LEU A 25 -16.96 33.16 -48.65
N SER A 26 -17.69 32.20 -48.09
CA SER A 26 -18.40 31.16 -48.86
C SER A 26 -19.49 31.75 -49.74
N VAL A 27 -20.24 32.75 -49.27
CA VAL A 27 -21.23 33.47 -50.07
C VAL A 27 -20.55 34.18 -51.25
N GLY A 28 -19.44 34.88 -51.02
CA GLY A 28 -18.69 35.56 -52.09
C GLY A 28 -18.15 34.59 -53.14
N ILE A 29 -17.53 33.49 -52.72
CA ILE A 29 -16.99 32.46 -53.63
C ILE A 29 -18.12 31.77 -54.39
N PHE A 30 -19.20 31.38 -53.70
CA PHE A 30 -20.34 30.74 -54.32
C PHE A 30 -21.01 31.66 -55.33
N MET A 31 -21.20 32.93 -54.99
CA MET A 31 -21.69 33.94 -55.91
C MET A 31 -20.81 34.04 -57.16
N LEU A 32 -19.49 34.17 -57.01
CA LEU A 32 -18.58 34.29 -58.15
C LEU A 32 -18.64 33.09 -59.11
N ILE A 33 -18.81 31.88 -58.57
CA ILE A 33 -18.82 30.64 -59.36
C ILE A 33 -20.21 30.37 -59.94
N ALA A 34 -21.26 30.58 -59.14
CA ALA A 34 -22.63 30.21 -59.49
C ALA A 34 -23.40 31.33 -60.22
N TRP A 35 -22.86 32.56 -60.31
CA TRP A 35 -23.56 33.72 -60.88
C TRP A 35 -24.19 33.44 -62.24
N GLY A 36 -23.39 32.92 -63.19
CA GLY A 36 -23.88 32.62 -64.54
C GLY A 36 -24.95 31.52 -64.58
N SER A 37 -24.86 30.53 -63.69
CA SER A 37 -25.85 29.45 -63.58
C SER A 37 -27.14 29.90 -62.92
N ILE A 38 -27.05 30.70 -61.85
CA ILE A 38 -28.20 31.27 -61.15
C ILE A 38 -28.95 32.22 -62.08
N GLN A 39 -28.23 33.06 -62.82
CA GLN A 39 -28.84 34.01 -63.74
C GLN A 39 -29.59 33.31 -64.88
N SER A 40 -28.99 32.26 -65.46
CA SER A 40 -29.66 31.43 -66.47
C SER A 40 -30.93 30.74 -65.95
N VAL A 41 -30.93 30.25 -64.70
CA VAL A 41 -32.12 29.66 -64.07
C VAL A 41 -33.20 30.72 -63.84
N VAL A 42 -32.85 31.91 -63.34
CA VAL A 42 -33.80 33.01 -63.08
C VAL A 42 -34.40 33.53 -64.40
N ASP A 43 -33.62 33.58 -65.47
CA ASP A 43 -34.08 33.97 -66.81
C ASP A 43 -35.14 33.00 -67.37
N ASN A 44 -35.01 31.71 -67.09
CA ASN A 44 -35.94 30.67 -67.54
C ASN A 44 -37.31 30.69 -66.82
N TYR A 45 -37.44 31.40 -65.70
CA TYR A 45 -38.69 31.46 -64.90
C TYR A 45 -39.58 32.67 -65.25
N GLY A 46 -39.28 33.42 -66.33
CA GLY A 46 -40.15 34.49 -66.82
C GLY A 46 -40.24 35.72 -65.92
N VAL A 47 -39.28 35.90 -64.99
CA VAL A 47 -39.24 37.02 -64.05
C VAL A 47 -39.02 38.34 -64.81
N PRO A 48 -39.66 39.47 -64.43
CA PRO A 48 -39.36 40.79 -64.98
C PRO A 48 -37.87 41.16 -64.83
N SER A 49 -37.25 41.72 -65.87
CA SER A 49 -35.81 42.02 -65.93
C SER A 49 -35.30 42.83 -64.73
N GLU A 50 -36.15 43.70 -64.17
CA GLU A 50 -35.86 44.57 -63.02
C GLU A 50 -35.65 43.81 -61.71
N HIS A 51 -36.23 42.61 -61.55
CA HIS A 51 -36.15 41.83 -60.31
C HIS A 51 -35.18 40.65 -60.38
N ARG A 52 -34.68 40.30 -61.57
CA ARG A 52 -33.81 39.12 -61.77
C ARG A 52 -32.53 39.17 -60.96
N SER A 53 -31.84 40.31 -60.98
CA SER A 53 -30.59 40.51 -60.23
C SER A 53 -30.80 40.42 -58.72
N ILE A 54 -31.95 40.89 -58.23
CA ILE A 54 -32.30 40.85 -56.80
C ILE A 54 -32.59 39.40 -56.37
N ILE A 55 -33.37 38.66 -57.16
CA ILE A 55 -33.71 37.26 -56.87
C ILE A 55 -32.46 36.36 -56.95
N ALA A 56 -31.63 36.54 -57.98
CA ALA A 56 -30.35 35.85 -58.11
C ALA A 56 -29.44 36.12 -56.89
N LEU A 57 -29.45 37.36 -56.40
CA LEU A 57 -28.68 37.75 -55.23
C LEU A 57 -29.19 37.10 -53.94
N PHE A 58 -30.51 36.98 -53.73
CA PHE A 58 -31.06 36.25 -52.58
C PHE A 58 -30.77 34.75 -52.63
N ILE A 59 -30.87 34.12 -53.81
CA ILE A 59 -30.56 32.70 -54.00
C ILE A 59 -29.07 32.43 -53.72
N GLY A 60 -28.18 33.27 -54.26
CA GLY A 60 -26.74 33.16 -54.03
C GLY A 60 -26.35 33.38 -52.56
N LEU A 61 -26.97 34.34 -51.88
CA LEU A 61 -26.77 34.58 -50.44
C LEU A 61 -27.25 33.39 -49.60
N GLY A 62 -28.44 32.85 -49.89
CA GLY A 62 -29.01 31.72 -49.16
C GLY A 62 -28.17 30.45 -49.32
N ALA A 63 -27.88 30.06 -50.56
CA ALA A 63 -27.10 28.86 -50.87
C ALA A 63 -25.64 28.97 -50.37
N GLY A 64 -24.99 30.10 -50.59
CA GLY A 64 -23.62 30.33 -50.11
C GLY A 64 -23.50 30.32 -48.58
N SER A 65 -24.52 30.82 -47.87
CA SER A 65 -24.57 30.81 -46.40
C SER A 65 -24.76 29.40 -45.84
N LEU A 66 -25.57 28.57 -46.51
CA LEU A 66 -25.77 27.15 -46.16
C LEU A 66 -24.48 26.34 -46.35
N ILE A 67 -23.79 26.54 -47.47
CA ILE A 67 -22.50 25.89 -47.75
C ILE A 67 -21.45 26.33 -46.73
N GLY A 68 -21.33 27.64 -46.48
CA GLY A 68 -20.39 28.17 -45.48
C GLY A 68 -20.68 27.66 -44.06
N HIS A 69 -21.97 27.48 -43.71
CA HIS A 69 -22.32 26.89 -42.42
C HIS A 69 -21.94 25.41 -42.32
N SER A 70 -22.10 24.66 -43.41
CA SER A 70 -21.74 23.24 -43.49
C SER A 70 -20.23 23.03 -43.37
N ILE A 71 -19.42 23.87 -44.04
CA ILE A 71 -17.95 23.86 -43.93
C ILE A 71 -17.53 24.15 -42.49
N TYR A 72 -18.12 25.18 -41.86
CA TYR A 72 -17.82 25.52 -40.47
C TYR A 72 -18.12 24.35 -39.50
N LEU A 73 -19.24 23.65 -39.68
CA LEU A 73 -19.58 22.49 -38.86
C LEU A 73 -18.57 21.35 -39.00
N LEU A 74 -18.16 21.02 -40.22
CA LEU A 74 -17.14 19.99 -40.45
C LEU A 74 -15.80 20.36 -39.80
N VAL A 75 -15.31 21.58 -40.02
CA VAL A 75 -14.02 22.03 -39.46
C VAL A 75 -14.07 22.06 -37.94
N SER A 76 -15.14 22.59 -37.35
CA SER A 76 -15.30 22.61 -35.89
C SER A 76 -15.40 21.22 -35.27
N PHE A 77 -16.06 20.28 -35.95
CA PHE A 77 -16.15 18.88 -35.52
C PHE A 77 -14.77 18.21 -35.49
N PHE A 78 -14.00 18.28 -36.59
CA PHE A 78 -12.64 17.71 -36.63
C PHE A 78 -11.70 18.34 -35.61
N PHE A 79 -11.77 19.66 -35.44
CA PHE A 79 -10.98 20.37 -34.44
C PHE A 79 -11.32 19.93 -33.01
N SER A 80 -12.61 19.69 -32.72
CA SER A 80 -13.07 19.20 -31.43
C SER A 80 -12.58 17.77 -31.12
N LEU A 81 -12.55 16.89 -32.13
CA LEU A 81 -12.04 15.52 -32.00
C LEU A 81 -10.53 15.52 -31.73
N TYR A 82 -9.78 16.34 -32.46
CA TYR A 82 -8.34 16.46 -32.26
C TYR A 82 -7.98 17.00 -30.86
N GLN A 83 -8.70 18.03 -30.40
CA GLN A 83 -8.52 18.56 -29.04
C GLN A 83 -8.86 17.54 -27.96
N LYS A 84 -9.96 16.78 -28.12
CA LYS A 84 -10.35 15.71 -27.19
C LYS A 84 -9.29 14.60 -27.12
N GLY A 85 -8.75 14.17 -28.27
CA GLY A 85 -7.69 13.15 -28.32
C GLY A 85 -6.39 13.60 -27.66
N LYS A 86 -5.99 14.86 -27.86
CA LYS A 86 -4.78 15.44 -27.23
C LYS A 86 -4.95 15.55 -25.72
N LYS A 87 -6.11 16.04 -25.26
CA LYS A 87 -6.46 16.16 -23.84
C LYS A 87 -6.48 14.80 -23.15
N HIS A 88 -7.11 13.79 -23.75
CA HIS A 88 -7.14 12.44 -23.18
C HIS A 88 -5.74 11.82 -23.04
N LYS A 89 -4.87 11.95 -24.06
CA LYS A 89 -3.48 11.46 -23.96
C LYS A 89 -2.70 12.15 -22.84
N GLN A 90 -2.95 13.44 -22.64
CA GLN A 90 -2.29 14.21 -21.59
C GLN A 90 -2.81 13.82 -20.20
N ASP A 91 -4.13 13.73 -20.03
CA ASP A 91 -4.76 13.30 -18.77
C ASP A 91 -4.31 11.88 -18.36
N THR A 92 -4.17 10.95 -19.32
CA THR A 92 -3.66 9.59 -19.02
C THR A 92 -2.20 9.61 -18.58
N LYS A 93 -1.35 10.42 -19.22
CA LYS A 93 0.06 10.57 -18.81
C LYS A 93 0.18 11.20 -17.43
N ASP A 94 -0.63 12.21 -17.14
CA ASP A 94 -0.63 12.90 -15.85
C ASP A 94 -1.11 11.97 -14.73
N LYS A 95 -2.12 11.13 -14.99
CA LYS A 95 -2.54 10.07 -14.06
C LYS A 95 -1.44 9.06 -13.80
N ALA A 96 -0.82 8.52 -14.86
CA ALA A 96 0.27 7.56 -14.72
C ALA A 96 1.48 8.14 -13.97
N LEU A 97 1.81 9.42 -14.20
CA LEU A 97 2.88 10.11 -13.50
C LEU A 97 2.54 10.33 -12.01
N LYS A 98 1.29 10.67 -11.69
CA LYS A 98 0.81 10.79 -10.30
C LYS A 98 0.88 9.45 -9.58
N GLU A 99 0.35 8.39 -10.17
CA GLU A 99 0.40 7.04 -9.60
C GLU A 99 1.86 6.58 -9.37
N LYS A 100 2.76 6.88 -10.32
CA LYS A 100 4.18 6.57 -10.16
C LYS A 100 4.80 7.35 -8.99
N LYS A 101 4.54 8.65 -8.89
CA LYS A 101 5.02 9.50 -7.79
C LYS A 101 4.45 9.05 -6.43
N GLU A 102 3.19 8.67 -6.38
CA GLU A 102 2.54 8.14 -5.17
C GLU A 102 3.16 6.80 -4.75
N LYS A 103 3.42 5.89 -5.69
CA LYS A 103 4.13 4.63 -5.41
C LYS A 103 5.55 4.87 -4.91
N GLU A 104 6.29 5.78 -5.54
CA GLU A 104 7.66 6.13 -5.12
C GLU A 104 7.66 6.78 -3.73
N ALA A 105 6.73 7.68 -3.45
CA ALA A 105 6.58 8.32 -2.14
C ALA A 105 6.22 7.29 -1.05
N LYS A 106 5.30 6.36 -1.36
CA LYS A 106 4.92 5.27 -0.45
C LYS A 106 6.13 4.38 -0.15
N LEU A 107 6.86 3.94 -1.18
CA LEU A 107 8.05 3.11 -1.01
C LEU A 107 9.14 3.82 -0.19
N LYS A 108 9.31 5.13 -0.40
CA LYS A 108 10.25 5.94 0.39
C LYS A 108 9.84 6.00 1.85
N SER A 109 8.57 6.28 2.13
CA SER A 109 8.02 6.29 3.49
C SER A 109 8.15 4.93 4.18
N GLU A 110 7.89 3.83 3.48
CA GLU A 110 8.04 2.48 4.01
C GLU A 110 9.51 2.15 4.37
N LYS A 111 10.46 2.60 3.54
CA LYS A 111 11.90 2.46 3.83
C LYS A 111 12.34 3.31 5.01
N GLU A 112 11.83 4.53 5.13
CA GLU A 112 12.11 5.40 6.29
C GLU A 112 11.55 4.78 7.58
N LEU A 113 10.32 4.25 7.53
CA LEU A 113 9.69 3.55 8.65
C LEU A 113 10.53 2.35 9.10
N LEU A 114 10.97 1.51 8.16
CA LEU A 114 11.83 0.36 8.44
C LEU A 114 13.15 0.79 9.05
N SER A 115 13.82 1.79 8.46
CA SER A 115 15.11 2.29 8.98
C SER A 115 15.00 2.85 10.39
N ASN A 116 13.87 3.50 10.72
CA ASN A 116 13.62 3.99 12.07
C ASN A 116 13.41 2.85 13.06
N LEU A 117 12.68 1.81 12.65
CA LEU A 117 12.52 0.62 13.47
C LEU A 117 13.88 -0.05 13.71
N GLU A 118 14.65 -0.35 12.65
CA GLU A 118 15.97 -1.00 12.75
C GLU A 118 16.91 -0.29 13.74
N LYS A 119 16.88 1.04 13.80
CA LYS A 119 17.70 1.82 14.73
C LYS A 119 17.21 1.78 16.17
N SER A 120 15.90 1.70 16.37
CA SER A 120 15.29 1.79 17.71
C SER A 120 15.06 0.42 18.35
N TYR A 121 14.82 -0.60 17.54
CA TYR A 121 14.47 -1.96 17.95
C TYR A 121 15.48 -2.60 18.92
N PRO A 122 16.82 -2.44 18.77
CA PRO A 122 17.77 -2.99 19.73
C PRO A 122 17.58 -2.47 21.15
N TYR A 123 17.08 -1.24 21.29
CA TYR A 123 16.88 -0.56 22.57
C TYR A 123 15.50 -0.80 23.18
N TYR A 124 14.63 -1.55 22.48
CA TYR A 124 13.33 -1.92 23.03
C TYR A 124 13.49 -2.95 24.13
N ASP A 125 12.68 -2.78 25.17
CA ASP A 125 12.56 -3.79 26.21
C ASP A 125 11.86 -5.04 25.66
N TYR A 126 11.92 -6.10 26.46
CA TYR A 126 11.36 -7.39 26.09
C TYR A 126 9.88 -7.29 25.71
N TRP A 127 9.07 -6.56 26.50
CA TRP A 127 7.63 -6.46 26.30
C TRP A 127 7.25 -5.73 25.01
N MET A 128 7.95 -4.65 24.66
CA MET A 128 7.71 -3.96 23.40
C MET A 128 8.09 -4.84 22.19
N LYS A 129 9.20 -5.58 22.29
CA LYS A 129 9.58 -6.57 21.28
C LYS A 129 8.55 -7.70 21.18
N ASP A 130 8.07 -8.22 22.31
CA ASP A 130 7.05 -9.27 22.37
C ASP A 130 5.74 -8.86 21.68
N VAL A 131 5.27 -7.62 21.89
CA VAL A 131 4.12 -7.07 21.17
C VAL A 131 4.35 -7.08 19.66
N LEU A 132 5.52 -6.62 19.20
CA LEU A 132 5.86 -6.63 17.77
C LEU A 132 5.97 -8.05 17.21
N ARG A 133 6.58 -8.98 17.95
CA ARG A 133 6.72 -10.41 17.58
C ARG A 133 5.35 -11.04 17.39
N LYS A 134 4.45 -10.93 18.38
CA LYS A 134 3.09 -11.46 18.30
C LYS A 134 2.29 -10.85 17.15
N LEU A 135 2.38 -9.53 16.95
CA LEU A 135 1.73 -8.83 15.84
C LEU A 135 2.33 -9.17 14.47
N SER A 136 3.58 -9.65 14.42
CA SER A 136 4.20 -10.14 13.20
C SER A 136 3.66 -11.52 12.79
N GLU A 137 3.03 -12.27 13.67
CA GLU A 137 2.42 -13.56 13.33
C GLU A 137 0.96 -13.38 12.94
N ARG A 138 0.22 -12.62 13.74
CA ARG A 138 -1.22 -12.42 13.58
C ARG A 138 -1.68 -11.09 14.14
N ASP A 139 -2.81 -10.61 13.63
CA ASP A 139 -3.52 -9.49 14.24
C ASP A 139 -4.04 -9.92 15.62
N MET A 140 -3.92 -9.05 16.63
CA MET A 140 -4.34 -9.37 17.99
C MET A 140 -4.99 -8.18 18.71
N GLY A 141 -5.84 -8.50 19.69
CA GLY A 141 -6.45 -7.53 20.58
C GLY A 141 -5.46 -7.05 21.65
N LEU A 142 -5.27 -5.74 21.74
CA LEU A 142 -4.41 -5.10 22.75
C LEU A 142 -5.14 -3.93 23.39
N GLU A 143 -4.80 -3.64 24.64
CA GLU A 143 -5.33 -2.48 25.35
C GLU A 143 -4.76 -1.19 24.78
N TRP A 144 -5.62 -0.23 24.43
CA TRP A 144 -5.16 1.01 23.81
C TRP A 144 -4.41 1.91 24.80
N SER A 145 -4.67 1.73 26.10
CA SER A 145 -4.05 2.48 27.19
C SER A 145 -2.63 2.02 27.51
N ASP A 146 -2.27 0.80 27.09
CA ASP A 146 -0.96 0.20 27.33
C ASP A 146 0.16 1.07 26.76
N TYR A 147 1.23 1.23 27.54
CA TYR A 147 2.35 2.09 27.18
C TYR A 147 3.05 1.61 25.90
N TYR A 148 3.31 0.31 25.79
CA TYR A 148 3.98 -0.29 24.64
C TYR A 148 3.15 -0.09 23.37
N VAL A 149 1.84 -0.32 23.46
CA VAL A 149 0.91 -0.10 22.35
C VAL A 149 0.91 1.36 21.90
N LYS A 150 0.83 2.31 22.85
CA LYS A 150 0.86 3.75 22.54
C LYS A 150 2.13 4.17 21.81
N VAL A 151 3.29 3.70 22.25
CA VAL A 151 4.57 4.03 21.61
C VAL A 151 4.62 3.46 20.20
N LEU A 152 4.23 2.20 20.01
CA LEU A 152 4.27 1.55 18.70
C LEU A 152 3.26 2.17 17.71
N VAL A 153 2.08 2.58 18.18
CA VAL A 153 1.09 3.33 17.38
C VAL A 153 1.61 4.72 17.04
N GLY A 154 2.19 5.43 18.01
CA GLY A 154 2.71 6.78 17.84
C GLY A 154 3.84 6.86 16.81
N ASN A 155 4.67 5.82 16.72
CA ASN A 155 5.71 5.69 15.70
C ASN A 155 5.21 5.11 14.37
N GLY A 156 3.94 4.73 14.26
CA GLY A 156 3.34 4.17 13.05
C GLY A 156 3.75 2.73 12.74
N TYR A 157 4.37 2.03 13.68
CA TYR A 157 4.81 0.64 13.50
C TYR A 157 3.66 -0.36 13.57
N ILE A 158 2.62 -0.03 14.32
CA ILE A 158 1.39 -0.81 14.39
C ILE A 158 0.19 0.10 14.08
N GLN A 159 -0.86 -0.49 13.52
CA GLN A 159 -2.06 0.22 13.09
C GLN A 159 -3.30 -0.44 13.68
N LYS A 160 -4.23 0.40 14.18
CA LYS A 160 -5.55 -0.07 14.61
C LYS A 160 -6.33 -0.55 13.38
N VAL A 161 -6.84 -1.76 13.46
CA VAL A 161 -7.71 -2.38 12.45
C VAL A 161 -9.17 -2.22 12.84
N LEU A 162 -9.50 -2.55 14.09
CA LEU A 162 -10.88 -2.58 14.59
C LEU A 162 -10.90 -2.17 16.07
N ASN A 163 -12.03 -1.65 16.52
CA ASN A 163 -12.34 -1.50 17.95
C ASN A 163 -13.08 -2.76 18.44
N ILE A 164 -12.63 -3.33 19.56
CA ILE A 164 -13.35 -4.44 20.21
C ILE A 164 -14.34 -3.86 21.21
N ASP A 165 -13.85 -3.01 22.11
CA ASP A 165 -14.62 -2.34 23.16
C ASP A 165 -13.95 -1.00 23.55
N ASN A 166 -14.36 -0.42 24.68
CA ASN A 166 -13.84 0.87 25.15
C ASN A 166 -12.35 0.83 25.58
N GLU A 167 -11.78 -0.35 25.78
CA GLU A 167 -10.43 -0.56 26.34
C GLU A 167 -9.50 -1.28 25.36
N LYS A 168 -10.05 -2.09 24.43
CA LYS A 168 -9.28 -2.95 23.54
C LYS A 168 -9.57 -2.67 22.07
N ASN A 169 -8.49 -2.72 21.28
CA ASN A 169 -8.55 -2.64 19.83
C ASN A 169 -7.77 -3.81 19.22
N ILE A 170 -8.16 -4.22 18.01
CA ILE A 170 -7.33 -5.10 17.18
C ILE A 170 -6.28 -4.23 16.49
N TYR A 171 -5.02 -4.63 16.64
CA TYR A 171 -3.89 -4.01 15.96
C TYR A 171 -3.25 -4.99 14.98
N LYS A 172 -2.58 -4.44 13.98
CA LYS A 172 -1.69 -5.16 13.05
C LYS A 172 -0.36 -4.44 12.95
N ILE A 173 0.72 -5.18 12.71
CA ILE A 173 2.00 -4.57 12.36
C ILE A 173 1.96 -3.95 10.96
N HIS A 174 2.73 -2.89 10.73
CA HIS A 174 2.91 -2.33 9.40
C HIS A 174 3.57 -3.40 8.48
N PRO A 175 3.03 -3.67 7.28
CA PRO A 175 3.49 -4.78 6.43
C PRO A 175 4.98 -4.74 6.09
N SER A 176 5.55 -3.55 5.89
CA SER A 176 6.98 -3.39 5.57
C SER A 176 7.93 -3.75 6.72
N LEU A 177 7.43 -3.89 7.95
CA LEU A 177 8.23 -4.19 9.15
C LEU A 177 8.20 -5.67 9.51
N LYS A 178 7.18 -6.39 9.02
CA LYS A 178 6.88 -7.78 9.40
C LYS A 178 8.10 -8.70 9.21
N SER A 179 8.73 -8.64 8.03
CA SER A 179 9.88 -9.48 7.70
C SER A 179 11.09 -9.19 8.58
N PHE A 180 11.32 -7.92 8.93
CA PHE A 180 12.42 -7.55 9.82
C PHE A 180 12.21 -8.13 11.22
N VAL A 181 11.03 -7.91 11.81
CA VAL A 181 10.73 -8.43 13.17
C VAL A 181 10.80 -9.95 13.21
N GLN A 182 10.28 -10.64 12.20
CA GLN A 182 10.34 -12.10 12.11
C GLN A 182 11.79 -12.61 11.97
N SER A 183 12.59 -11.98 11.10
CA SER A 183 13.97 -12.40 10.88
C SER A 183 14.86 -12.14 12.09
N ASP A 184 14.66 -11.01 12.77
CA ASP A 184 15.40 -10.67 13.98
C ASP A 184 15.05 -11.64 15.12
N TRP A 185 13.75 -11.93 15.28
CA TRP A 185 13.29 -12.90 16.27
C TRP A 185 13.83 -14.30 16.01
N GLU A 186 13.79 -14.76 14.77
CA GLU A 186 14.36 -16.04 14.36
C GLU A 186 15.86 -16.10 14.67
N SER A 187 16.60 -15.03 14.39
CA SER A 187 18.02 -14.94 14.70
C SER A 187 18.29 -14.98 16.21
N GLU A 188 17.46 -14.33 17.03
CA GLU A 188 17.56 -14.37 18.49
C GLU A 188 17.35 -15.80 19.01
N ILE A 189 16.33 -16.50 18.53
CA ILE A 189 16.04 -17.89 18.89
C ILE A 189 17.21 -18.79 18.51
N GLU A 190 17.67 -18.73 17.26
CA GLU A 190 18.75 -19.57 16.77
C GLU A 190 20.07 -19.29 17.50
N SER A 191 20.38 -18.04 17.80
CA SER A 191 21.58 -17.69 18.58
C SER A 191 21.51 -18.23 20.02
N THR A 192 20.35 -18.12 20.66
CA THR A 192 20.12 -18.56 22.04
C THR A 192 20.21 -20.09 22.12
N LEU A 193 19.59 -20.81 21.18
CA LEU A 193 19.72 -22.26 21.09
C LEU A 193 21.15 -22.67 20.76
N ALA A 194 21.82 -21.99 19.83
CA ALA A 194 23.20 -22.30 19.48
C ALA A 194 24.14 -22.13 20.68
N GLU A 195 23.89 -21.17 21.57
CA GLU A 195 24.60 -21.04 22.84
C GLU A 195 24.35 -22.22 23.77
N PHE A 196 23.08 -22.61 23.97
CA PHE A 196 22.72 -23.78 24.77
C PHE A 196 23.34 -25.09 24.23
N TYR A 197 23.43 -25.24 22.92
CA TYR A 197 24.01 -26.44 22.29
C TYR A 197 25.54 -26.38 22.10
N ARG A 198 26.19 -25.27 22.42
CA ARG A 198 27.62 -25.07 22.11
C ARG A 198 28.52 -26.06 22.84
N ASP A 199 28.25 -26.24 24.13
CA ASP A 199 29.00 -27.10 25.04
C ASP A 199 28.12 -28.26 25.53
N TYR A 200 27.36 -28.85 24.59
CA TYR A 200 26.39 -29.89 24.89
C TYR A 200 27.06 -31.09 25.57
N SER A 201 26.66 -31.34 26.81
CA SER A 201 27.29 -32.28 27.73
C SER A 201 26.26 -33.19 28.40
N GLU A 202 26.70 -34.16 29.20
CA GLU A 202 25.80 -35.08 29.90
C GLU A 202 24.72 -34.36 30.75
N PRO A 203 25.04 -33.28 31.51
CA PRO A 203 24.00 -32.47 32.17
C PRO A 203 22.93 -31.87 31.23
N HIS A 204 23.28 -31.54 29.98
CA HIS A 204 22.30 -31.06 29.01
C HIS A 204 21.35 -32.18 28.58
N GLU A 205 21.89 -33.37 28.29
CA GLU A 205 21.08 -34.55 27.95
C GLU A 205 20.16 -34.95 29.10
N LEU A 206 20.65 -34.91 30.34
CA LEU A 206 19.88 -35.25 31.53
C LEU A 206 18.76 -34.23 31.77
N LEU A 207 19.04 -32.93 31.62
CA LEU A 207 18.02 -31.89 31.71
C LEU A 207 16.93 -32.07 30.65
N ILE A 208 17.29 -32.37 29.39
CA ILE A 208 16.29 -32.63 28.35
C ILE A 208 15.51 -33.91 28.64
N LYS A 209 16.18 -35.02 28.99
CA LYS A 209 15.52 -36.30 29.32
C LYS A 209 14.53 -36.14 30.46
N LEU A 210 14.86 -35.36 31.49
CA LEU A 210 13.96 -35.06 32.59
C LEU A 210 12.65 -34.43 32.10
N LEU A 211 12.75 -33.50 31.15
CA LEU A 211 11.62 -32.76 30.61
C LEU A 211 10.82 -33.56 29.56
N GLU A 212 11.31 -34.71 29.10
CA GLU A 212 10.58 -35.53 28.12
C GLU A 212 9.27 -36.09 28.71
N PHE A 213 8.19 -36.07 27.92
CA PHE A 213 6.86 -36.53 28.32
C PHE A 213 6.87 -37.98 28.85
N ARG A 214 7.63 -38.87 28.21
CA ARG A 214 7.76 -40.28 28.62
C ARG A 214 8.39 -40.47 30.01
N ASN A 215 9.04 -39.44 30.54
CA ASN A 215 9.88 -39.49 31.72
C ASN A 215 9.26 -38.77 32.95
N GLN A 216 8.04 -38.23 32.83
CA GLN A 216 7.36 -37.50 33.93
C GLN A 216 7.29 -38.26 35.27
N ASN A 217 7.29 -39.60 35.22
CA ASN A 217 7.19 -40.46 36.41
C ASN A 217 8.48 -41.25 36.69
N ALA A 218 9.54 -41.04 35.91
CA ALA A 218 10.76 -41.81 36.07
C ALA A 218 11.62 -41.26 37.22
N ASP A 219 12.25 -42.18 37.94
CA ASP A 219 13.07 -41.89 39.13
C ASP A 219 14.51 -41.59 38.68
N PHE A 220 14.82 -40.32 38.46
CA PHE A 220 16.16 -39.86 38.08
C PHE A 220 16.85 -39.17 39.24
N SER A 221 18.13 -39.49 39.44
CA SER A 221 19.04 -38.65 40.23
C SER A 221 19.53 -37.52 39.34
N LEU A 222 19.26 -36.27 39.73
CA LEU A 222 19.73 -35.10 38.97
C LEU A 222 21.01 -34.55 39.59
N SER A 223 21.99 -34.19 38.77
CA SER A 223 23.11 -33.40 39.25
C SER A 223 22.66 -31.95 39.49
N GLU A 224 23.26 -31.29 40.48
CA GLU A 224 23.05 -29.85 40.70
C GLU A 224 23.39 -29.02 39.46
N GLU A 225 24.32 -29.51 38.63
CA GLU A 225 24.71 -28.92 37.35
C GLU A 225 23.54 -28.83 36.35
N CYS A 226 22.60 -29.78 36.34
CA CYS A 226 21.42 -29.73 35.48
C CYS A 226 20.52 -28.53 35.82
N ILE A 227 20.33 -28.29 37.12
CA ILE A 227 19.56 -27.14 37.62
C ILE A 227 20.34 -25.84 37.38
N GLY A 228 21.66 -25.89 37.53
CA GLY A 228 22.55 -24.79 37.16
C GLY A 228 22.41 -24.38 35.69
N LEU A 229 22.35 -25.35 34.77
CA LEU A 229 22.13 -25.12 33.35
C LEU A 229 20.77 -24.48 33.06
N ALA A 230 19.69 -25.01 33.65
CA ALA A 230 18.35 -24.41 33.50
C ALA A 230 18.34 -22.94 33.97
N ARG A 231 19.03 -22.64 35.07
CA ARG A 231 19.18 -21.26 35.59
C ARG A 231 20.09 -20.37 34.75
N LEU A 232 21.08 -20.93 34.07
CA LEU A 232 21.96 -20.18 33.17
C LEU A 232 21.19 -19.78 31.90
N HIS A 233 20.33 -20.68 31.41
CA HIS A 233 19.56 -20.52 30.18
C HIS A 233 18.09 -20.15 30.43
N ARG A 234 17.83 -19.13 31.29
CA ARG A 234 16.46 -18.69 31.61
C ARG A 234 15.63 -18.19 30.42
N ALA A 235 16.27 -17.88 29.30
CA ALA A 235 15.54 -17.57 28.08
C ALA A 235 14.82 -18.81 27.52
N ILE A 236 15.39 -20.00 27.73
CA ILE A 236 14.88 -21.28 27.24
C ILE A 236 14.04 -21.98 28.32
N PHE A 237 14.48 -21.94 29.58
CA PHE A 237 13.85 -22.66 30.68
C PHE A 237 13.22 -21.71 31.69
N ASP A 238 11.94 -21.93 31.97
CA ASP A 238 11.24 -21.27 33.06
C ASP A 238 11.31 -22.13 34.32
N ILE A 239 11.62 -21.50 35.45
CA ILE A 239 11.69 -22.15 36.76
C ILE A 239 10.67 -21.47 37.67
N GLU A 240 9.66 -22.21 38.09
CA GLU A 240 8.57 -21.71 38.92
C GLU A 240 8.48 -22.41 40.28
N GLN A 241 7.90 -21.70 41.25
CA GLN A 241 7.58 -22.19 42.59
C GLN A 241 8.75 -22.88 43.32
N GLU A 242 9.98 -22.39 43.11
CA GLU A 242 11.13 -22.92 43.81
C GLU A 242 10.99 -22.73 45.32
N ASN A 243 10.87 -23.84 46.05
CA ASN A 243 10.70 -23.87 47.51
C ASN A 243 11.63 -24.92 48.15
N GLU A 244 11.41 -25.24 49.42
CA GLU A 244 12.23 -26.21 50.16
C GLU A 244 12.07 -27.65 49.64
N ASN A 245 10.92 -27.96 49.02
CA ASN A 245 10.58 -29.31 48.54
C ASN A 245 11.00 -29.53 47.07
N GLY A 246 11.00 -28.49 46.24
CA GLY A 246 11.24 -28.68 44.81
C GLY A 246 11.06 -27.42 43.97
N MET A 247 10.96 -27.61 42.67
CA MET A 247 10.69 -26.57 41.68
C MET A 247 9.99 -27.17 40.45
N TYR A 248 9.24 -26.35 39.71
CA TYR A 248 8.75 -26.72 38.38
C TYR A 248 9.70 -26.17 37.32
N ILE A 249 10.03 -26.99 36.33
CA ILE A 249 10.83 -26.58 35.17
C ILE A 249 10.00 -26.84 33.92
N SER A 250 9.95 -25.84 33.05
CA SER A 250 9.31 -25.91 31.73
C SER A 250 10.19 -25.27 30.68
N VAL A 251 9.90 -25.55 29.40
CA VAL A 251 10.57 -24.91 28.27
C VAL A 251 9.70 -23.79 27.72
N ALA A 252 10.23 -22.58 27.68
CA ALA A 252 9.53 -21.41 27.20
C ALA A 252 9.22 -21.51 25.69
N SER A 253 8.07 -21.00 25.28
CA SER A 253 7.78 -20.74 23.86
C SER A 253 8.66 -19.58 23.37
N PRO A 254 9.32 -19.69 22.21
CA PRO A 254 9.14 -20.67 21.14
C PRO A 254 10.18 -21.81 21.13
N TYR A 255 11.06 -21.87 22.14
CA TYR A 255 12.16 -22.83 22.19
C TYR A 255 11.68 -24.28 22.28
N TYR A 256 10.55 -24.50 22.96
CA TYR A 256 9.90 -25.81 23.09
C TYR A 256 9.85 -26.57 21.76
N SER A 257 9.20 -26.01 20.74
CA SER A 257 9.00 -26.68 19.45
C SER A 257 10.31 -26.91 18.69
N ARG A 258 11.31 -26.04 18.89
CA ARG A 258 12.62 -26.16 18.22
C ARG A 258 13.47 -27.26 18.83
N ILE A 259 13.42 -27.40 20.16
CA ILE A 259 14.14 -28.46 20.88
C ILE A 259 13.56 -29.82 20.52
N GLU A 260 12.23 -29.97 20.53
CA GLU A 260 11.55 -31.20 20.10
C GLU A 260 11.95 -31.62 18.69
N GLN A 261 11.90 -30.68 17.74
CA GLN A 261 12.26 -30.95 16.34
C GLN A 261 13.74 -31.36 16.20
N LYS A 262 14.65 -30.65 16.88
CA LYS A 262 16.10 -30.89 16.74
C LYS A 262 16.53 -32.21 17.37
N LEU A 263 15.98 -32.56 18.53
CA LEU A 263 16.36 -33.76 19.28
C LEU A 263 15.44 -34.95 19.01
N SER A 264 14.35 -34.76 18.25
CA SER A 264 13.32 -35.78 18.00
C SER A 264 12.75 -36.34 19.32
N VAL A 265 12.41 -35.44 20.24
CA VAL A 265 11.83 -35.74 21.55
C VAL A 265 10.45 -35.09 21.68
N GLU A 266 9.64 -35.60 22.60
CA GLU A 266 8.36 -34.99 23.01
C GLU A 266 8.54 -34.46 24.42
N LEU A 267 8.38 -33.16 24.62
CA LEU A 267 8.60 -32.49 25.89
C LEU A 267 7.28 -32.39 26.69
N SER A 268 7.38 -32.39 28.00
CA SER A 268 6.28 -32.07 28.90
C SER A 268 6.05 -30.57 28.95
N ASP A 269 4.80 -30.16 29.14
CA ASP A 269 4.46 -28.75 29.39
C ASP A 269 5.20 -28.23 30.64
N GLU A 270 5.20 -29.03 31.71
CA GLU A 270 5.89 -28.75 32.96
C GLU A 270 6.38 -30.05 33.60
N THR A 271 7.48 -29.99 34.35
CA THR A 271 7.99 -31.13 35.13
C THR A 271 8.35 -30.67 36.54
N TYR A 272 7.80 -31.36 37.54
CA TYR A 272 8.16 -31.13 38.93
C TYR A 272 9.44 -31.86 39.31
N VAL A 273 10.37 -31.14 39.91
CA VAL A 273 11.65 -31.65 40.39
C VAL A 273 11.70 -31.55 41.90
N ASP A 274 11.71 -32.71 42.56
CA ASP A 274 11.90 -32.82 44.01
C ASP A 274 13.38 -32.56 44.35
N LYS A 275 13.64 -31.62 45.27
CA LYS A 275 15.00 -31.26 45.70
C LYS A 275 15.73 -32.41 46.38
N ALA A 276 15.01 -33.36 46.99
CA ALA A 276 15.61 -34.56 47.59
C ALA A 276 16.23 -35.51 46.56
N ARG A 277 15.90 -35.36 45.27
CA ARG A 277 16.42 -36.17 44.15
C ARG A 277 17.63 -35.53 43.46
N ILE A 278 18.06 -34.35 43.93
CA ILE A 278 19.24 -33.67 43.40
C ILE A 278 20.46 -34.18 44.17
N SER A 279 21.29 -34.99 43.53
CA SER A 279 22.59 -35.40 44.05
C SER A 279 23.54 -34.21 44.02
N VAL A 280 23.96 -33.74 45.20
CA VAL A 280 25.06 -32.79 45.35
C VAL A 280 26.34 -33.53 44.99
N SER A 281 27.06 -33.08 43.97
CA SER A 281 28.42 -33.57 43.76
C SER A 281 29.25 -33.14 44.96
N GLU A 282 29.66 -34.10 45.80
CA GLU A 282 30.72 -33.85 46.77
C GLU A 282 31.95 -33.41 45.97
N ASN A 283 32.27 -32.12 46.03
CA ASN A 283 33.50 -31.59 45.48
C ASN A 283 34.66 -32.40 46.05
N VAL A 284 35.34 -33.15 45.17
CA VAL A 284 36.65 -33.71 45.46
C VAL A 284 37.58 -32.52 45.71
N ALA A 285 38.06 -32.45 46.95
CA ALA A 285 39.00 -31.45 47.46
C ALA A 285 40.33 -31.43 46.71
#